data_AF-A0A2S4UY92-F1
#
_entry.id   AF-A0A2S4UY92-F1
#
_cell.length_a   1.000
_cell.length_b   1.000
_cell.length_c   1.000
_cell.angle_alpha   90.00
_cell.angle_beta   90.00
_cell.angle_gamma   90.00
#
_symmetry.space_group_name_H-M   'P 1'
#
loop_
_entity.id
_entity.type
_entity.pdbx_description
1 polymer ?
#
loop_
_entity_poly.entity_id
_entity_poly.type
_entity_poly.pdbx_seq_one_letter_code
_entity_poly.pdbx_strand_id
1 'polypeptide(L)'
;MSSSQLKTLYQAAGEVADHLYKIFKTLSEPEEYELSDFTDALIHPVEHLLLRFDSYILLLILYVVPVTPEWEGPSSREQHLKTWLVILSFCQIN
;
A
#
# COMPACT_ATOMS: atom_id res chain seq x y z
N MET A 1 -4.55 2.04 -20.15
CA MET A 1 -3.76 2.83 -19.20
C MET A 1 -2.95 3.85 -19.97
N SER A 2 -3.04 5.14 -19.65
CA SER A 2 -2.18 6.14 -20.28
C SER A 2 -0.77 6.09 -19.68
N SER A 3 0.21 6.59 -20.41
CA SER A 3 1.60 6.75 -19.91
C SER A 3 1.66 7.64 -18.66
N SER A 4 0.78 8.65 -18.56
CA SER A 4 0.67 9.50 -17.37
C SER A 4 0.19 8.73 -16.14
N GLN A 5 -0.84 7.88 -16.28
CA GLN A 5 -1.33 7.05 -15.19
C GLN A 5 -0.28 6.04 -14.71
N LEU A 6 0.47 5.42 -15.63
CA LEU A 6 1.56 4.51 -15.29
C LEU A 6 2.68 5.22 -14.51
N LYS A 7 3.03 6.44 -14.91
CA LYS A 7 4.04 7.25 -14.21
C LYS A 7 3.59 7.61 -12.80
N THR A 8 2.34 8.04 -12.63
CA THR A 8 1.77 8.35 -11.31
C THR A 8 1.76 7.10 -10.43
N LEU A 9 1.40 5.94 -10.97
CA LEU A 9 1.46 4.66 -10.25
C LEU A 9 2.89 4.31 -9.80
N TYR A 10 3.86 4.45 -10.70
CA TYR A 10 5.26 4.19 -10.36
C TYR A 10 5.79 5.10 -9.25
N GLN A 11 5.46 6.39 -9.31
CA GLN A 11 5.83 7.35 -8.27
C GLN A 11 5.18 7.01 -6.92
N ALA A 12 3.87 6.73 -6.95
CA ALA A 12 3.11 6.29 -5.78
C ALA A 12 3.72 5.03 -5.13
N ALA A 13 4.08 4.02 -5.93
CA ALA A 13 4.73 2.81 -5.42
C ALA A 13 6.11 3.09 -4.80
N GLY A 14 6.89 3.99 -5.40
CA GLY A 14 8.17 4.43 -4.84
C GLY A 14 8.02 5.15 -3.49
N GLU A 15 7.01 6.02 -3.37
CA GLU A 15 6.69 6.70 -2.11
C GLU A 15 6.28 5.70 -1.02
N VAL A 16 5.47 4.68 -1.34
CA VAL A 16 5.12 3.62 -0.38
C VAL A 16 6.36 2.89 0.13
N ALA A 17 7.23 2.48 -0.79
CA ALA A 17 8.44 1.74 -0.45
C ALA A 17 9.36 2.55 0.47
N ASP A 18 9.49 3.86 0.21
CA ASP A 18 10.27 4.77 1.05
C ASP A 18 9.70 4.91 2.47
N HIS A 19 8.38 5.08 2.60
CA HIS A 19 7.74 5.18 3.93
C HIS A 19 7.83 3.86 4.71
N LEU A 20 7.62 2.72 4.07
CA LEU A 20 7.80 1.40 4.69
C LEU A 20 9.25 1.17 5.12
N TYR A 21 10.22 1.58 4.29
CA TYR A 21 11.64 1.51 4.63
C TYR A 21 11.96 2.37 5.86
N LYS A 22 11.45 3.60 5.92
CA LYS A 22 11.62 4.48 7.09
C LYS A 22 11.07 3.85 8.36
N ILE A 23 9.85 3.30 8.32
CA ILE A 23 9.25 2.58 9.46
C ILE A 23 10.15 1.42 9.89
N PHE A 24 10.55 0.58 8.93
CA PHE A 24 11.37 -0.59 9.22
C PHE A 24 12.72 -0.19 9.83
N LYS A 25 13.36 0.85 9.29
CA LYS A 25 14.63 1.36 9.80
C LYS A 25 14.47 1.87 11.23
N THR A 26 13.51 2.76 11.47
CA THR A 26 13.24 3.31 12.81
C THR A 26 12.98 2.19 13.83
N LEU A 27 12.22 1.16 13.47
CA LEU A 27 11.96 0.01 14.33
C LEU A 27 13.17 -0.92 14.54
N SER A 28 14.08 -0.99 13.57
CA SER A 28 15.27 -1.85 13.62
C SER A 28 16.42 -1.22 14.42
N GLU A 29 16.49 0.11 14.45
CA GLU A 29 17.56 0.88 15.06
C GLU A 29 17.00 1.91 16.08
N PRO A 30 16.21 1.48 17.09
CA PRO A 30 15.54 2.40 18.01
C PRO A 30 16.51 3.21 18.89
N GLU A 31 17.74 2.72 19.05
CA GLU A 31 18.81 3.37 19.84
C GLU A 31 19.40 4.61 19.13
N GLU A 32 19.18 4.77 17.82
CA GLU A 32 19.63 5.94 17.05
C GLU A 32 18.74 7.18 17.26
N TYR A 33 17.64 7.05 18.01
CA TYR A 33 16.62 8.09 18.16
C TYR A 33 16.34 8.41 19.62
N GLU A 34 16.21 9.70 19.95
CA GLU A 34 15.56 10.10 21.20
C GLU A 34 14.07 9.74 21.15
N LEU A 35 13.43 9.51 22.29
CA LEU A 35 12.04 9.00 22.35
C LEU A 35 11.04 9.89 21.58
N SER A 36 11.20 11.22 21.61
CA SER A 36 10.35 12.13 20.82
C SER A 36 10.58 11.95 19.33
N ASP A 37 11.85 11.89 18.93
CA ASP A 37 12.26 11.82 17.53
C ASP A 37 11.95 10.45 16.92
N PHE A 38 12.03 9.38 17.71
CA PHE A 38 11.58 8.04 17.36
C PHE A 38 10.08 8.03 17.06
N THR A 39 9.30 8.67 17.93
CA THR A 39 7.84 8.72 17.80
C THR A 39 7.45 9.49 16.54
N ASP A 40 8.06 10.65 16.30
CA ASP A 40 7.80 11.45 15.09
C ASP A 40 8.28 10.74 13.82
N ALA A 41 9.45 10.08 13.86
CA ALA A 41 9.99 9.29 12.75
C ALA A 41 9.15 8.06 12.42
N LEU A 42 8.31 7.59 13.35
CA LEU A 42 7.39 6.47 13.14
C LEU A 42 5.98 6.93 12.75
N ILE A 43 5.44 7.97 13.41
CA ILE A 43 4.09 8.48 13.17
C ILE A 43 3.98 9.06 11.76
N HIS A 44 4.92 9.90 11.35
CA HIS A 44 4.80 10.62 10.08
C HIS A 44 4.71 9.67 8.86
N PRO A 45 5.56 8.62 8.74
CA PRO A 45 5.40 7.65 7.67
C PRO A 45 4.12 6.81 7.75
N VAL A 46 3.66 6.48 8.96
CA VAL A 46 2.42 5.70 9.17
C VAL A 46 1.20 6.51 8.75
N GLU A 47 1.11 7.79 9.15
CA GLU A 47 0.03 8.68 8.73
C GLU A 47 0.00 8.85 7.21
N HIS A 48 1.17 9.03 6.58
CA HIS A 48 1.26 9.17 5.14
C HIS A 48 0.82 7.90 4.40
N LEU A 49 1.16 6.71 4.94
CA LEU A 49 0.67 5.44 4.41
C LEU A 49 -0.84 5.29 4.59
N LEU A 50 -1.40 5.62 5.75
CA LEU A 50 -2.84 5.54 6.02
C LEU A 50 -3.66 6.45 5.09
N LEU A 51 -3.23 7.70 4.91
CA LEU A 51 -3.91 8.66 4.03
C LEU A 51 -3.95 8.22 2.56
N ARG A 52 -3.01 7.37 2.16
CA ARG A 52 -2.86 6.93 0.77
C ARG A 52 -3.18 5.45 0.59
N PHE A 53 -3.47 4.73 1.67
CA PHE A 53 -3.67 3.28 1.68
C PHE A 53 -4.75 2.87 0.70
N ASP A 54 -5.90 3.56 0.72
CA ASP A 54 -7.01 3.33 -0.19
C ASP A 54 -6.61 3.50 -1.66
N SER A 55 -5.80 4.52 -1.96
CA SER A 55 -5.31 4.76 -3.31
C SER A 55 -4.33 3.67 -3.77
N TYR A 56 -3.44 3.22 -2.89
CA TYR A 56 -2.46 2.17 -3.21
C TYR A 56 -3.10 0.78 -3.37
N ILE A 57 -4.06 0.45 -2.51
CA ILE A 57 -4.86 -0.76 -2.62
C ILE A 57 -5.66 -0.75 -3.93
N LEU A 58 -6.30 0.37 -4.27
CA LEU A 58 -7.04 0.49 -5.52
C LEU A 58 -6.12 0.28 -6.74
N LEU A 59 -4.89 0.79 -6.69
CA LEU A 59 -3.89 0.59 -7.72
C LEU A 59 -3.43 -0.87 -7.83
N LEU A 60 -3.18 -1.55 -6.70
CA LEU A 60 -2.87 -2.99 -6.66
C LEU A 60 -4.00 -3.82 -7.31
N ILE A 61 -5.25 -3.51 -6.97
CA ILE A 61 -6.45 -4.18 -7.52
C ILE A 61 -6.60 -3.92 -9.02
N LEU A 62 -6.42 -2.68 -9.47
CA LEU A 62 -6.62 -2.31 -10.87
C LEU A 62 -5.49 -2.75 -11.80
N TYR A 63 -4.28 -2.97 -11.28
CA TYR A 63 -3.10 -3.12 -12.14
C TYR A 63 -2.20 -4.33 -11.85
N VAL A 64 -2.13 -4.82 -10.61
CA VAL A 64 -1.33 -6.01 -10.29
C VAL A 64 -2.17 -7.28 -10.44
N VAL A 65 -3.35 -7.31 -9.81
CA VAL A 65 -4.27 -8.46 -9.89
C VAL A 65 -4.59 -8.88 -11.35
N PRO A 66 -4.80 -7.95 -12.30
CA PRO A 66 -5.09 -8.32 -13.68
C PRO A 66 -3.97 -9.02 -14.43
N VAL A 67 -2.74 -8.85 -13.99
CA VAL A 67 -1.51 -9.26 -14.68
C VAL A 67 -0.90 -10.51 -14.04
N THR A 68 -1.32 -10.87 -12.81
CA THR A 68 -0.89 -12.11 -12.15
C THR A 68 -1.55 -13.32 -12.83
N PRO A 69 -0.77 -14.19 -13.51
CA PRO A 69 -1.30 -15.25 -14.36
C PRO A 69 -1.82 -16.47 -13.58
N GLU A 70 -1.60 -16.53 -12.27
CA GLU A 70 -1.83 -17.73 -11.44
C GLU A 70 -3.28 -17.91 -10.97
N TRP A 71 -4.20 -16.98 -11.28
CA TRP A 71 -5.58 -17.06 -10.78
C TRP A 71 -6.43 -17.79 -11.83
N GLU A 72 -6.54 -19.10 -11.67
CA GLU A 72 -7.13 -20.06 -12.61
C GLU A 72 -8.55 -19.67 -13.04
N GLY A 73 -8.70 -19.14 -14.25
CA GLY A 73 -9.98 -18.93 -14.92
C GLY A 73 -10.70 -17.60 -14.62
N PRO A 74 -11.47 -17.06 -15.58
CA PRO A 74 -12.12 -15.75 -15.46
C PRO A 74 -13.09 -15.64 -14.28
N SER A 75 -13.72 -16.74 -13.87
CA SER A 75 -14.65 -16.80 -12.74
C SER A 75 -13.95 -16.70 -11.38
N SER A 76 -12.81 -17.36 -11.18
CA SER A 76 -12.07 -17.29 -9.90
C SER A 76 -11.50 -15.90 -9.68
N ARG A 77 -10.98 -15.27 -10.75
CA ARG A 77 -10.44 -13.91 -10.72
C ARG A 77 -11.48 -12.88 -10.28
N GLU A 78 -12.71 -12.97 -10.82
CA GLU A 78 -13.79 -12.06 -10.44
C GLU A 78 -14.24 -12.28 -8.98
N GLN A 79 -14.27 -13.54 -8.53
CA GLN A 79 -14.61 -13.89 -7.15
C GLN A 79 -13.53 -13.41 -6.16
N HIS A 80 -12.25 -13.61 -6.47
CA HIS A 80 -11.15 -13.12 -5.66
C HIS A 80 -11.14 -11.59 -5.59
N LEU A 81 -11.33 -10.90 -6.71
CA LEU A 81 -11.47 -9.43 -6.73
C LEU A 81 -12.63 -8.95 -5.86
N LYS A 82 -13.80 -9.59 -5.94
CA LYS A 82 -14.95 -9.26 -5.09
C LYS A 82 -14.67 -9.50 -3.61
N THR A 83 -14.03 -10.62 -3.25
CA THR A 83 -13.67 -10.92 -1.86
C THR A 83 -12.70 -9.90 -1.29
N TRP A 84 -11.68 -9.51 -2.06
CA TRP A 84 -10.73 -8.47 -1.64
C TRP A 84 -11.41 -7.11 -1.48
N LEU A 85 -12.25 -6.69 -2.44
CA LEU A 85 -13.02 -5.46 -2.34
C LEU A 85 -13.94 -5.43 -1.12
N VAL A 86 -14.60 -6.54 -0.81
CA VAL A 86 -15.45 -6.68 0.38
C VAL A 86 -14.62 -6.52 1.66
N ILE A 87 -13.49 -7.22 1.77
CA ILE A 87 -12.58 -7.11 2.94
C ILE A 87 -12.11 -5.66 3.12
N LEU A 88 -11.78 -4.97 2.03
CA LEU A 88 -11.32 -3.59 2.07
C LEU A 88 -12.42 -2.61 2.48
N SER A 89 -13.65 -2.79 1.98
CA SER A 89 -14.79 -2.01 2.45
C SER A 89 -15.12 -2.25 3.93
N PHE A 90 -14.77 -3.41 4.49
CA PHE A 90 -14.88 -3.67 5.93
C PHE A 90 -13.76 -2.99 6.75
N CYS A 91 -12.56 -2.85 6.20
CA CYS A 91 -11.47 -2.09 6.83
C CYS A 91 -11.73 -0.58 6.89
N GLN A 92 -12.67 -0.05 6.09
CA GLN A 92 -13.05 1.38 6.12
C GLN A 92 -14.16 1.70 7.15
N ILE A 93 -14.77 0.70 7.78
CA ILE A 93 -15.92 0.86 8.71
C ILE A 93 -15.52 0.67 10.19
N ASN A 94 -14.27 0.26 10.49
CA ASN A 94 -13.70 0.25 11.84
C ASN A 94 -12.50 1.21 11.93
#